data_AF-A0A1U8N143-F1
#
_entry.id   AF-A0A1U8N143-F1
#
_cell.length_a   1.000
_cell.length_b   1.000
_cell.length_c   1.000
_cell.angle_alpha   90.00
_cell.angle_beta   90.00
_cell.angle_gamma   90.00
#
_symmetry.space_group_name_H-M   'P 1'
#
loop_
_entity.id
_entity.type
_entity.pdbx_description
1 polymer ?
#
loop_
_entity_poly.entity_id
_entity_poly.type
_entity_poly.pdbx_seq_one_letter_code
_entity_poly.pdbx_strand_id
1 'polypeptide(L)' 'MINKQAKISEIRRLIGPLPEKLAIYCSDAAIARYLRAQNWNLKKATKMLKETLKWRAEYKPEEIRWEEVAHEAERGKIYR' A
#
# COMPACT_ATOMS: atom_id res chain seq x y z
N MET A 1 25.14 -0.92 -6.73
CA MET A 1 24.05 -1.93 -6.78
C MET A 1 23.10 -1.67 -5.60
N ILE A 2 21.78 -1.56 -5.81
CA ILE A 2 20.83 -1.31 -4.71
C ILE A 2 20.61 -2.60 -3.94
N ASN A 3 20.95 -2.62 -2.64
CA ASN A 3 20.60 -3.73 -1.76
C ASN A 3 19.10 -3.66 -1.41
N LYS A 4 18.29 -4.46 -2.10
CA LYS A 4 16.83 -4.45 -1.98
C LYS A 4 16.39 -4.90 -0.58
N GLN A 5 16.97 -5.99 -0.06
CA GLN A 5 16.56 -6.55 1.21
C GLN A 5 16.85 -5.60 2.37
N ALA A 6 18.02 -4.95 2.38
CA ALA A 6 18.37 -3.97 3.40
C ALA A 6 17.37 -2.81 3.47
N LYS A 7 16.93 -2.30 2.31
CA LYS A 7 15.93 -1.22 2.26
C LYS A 7 14.54 -1.68 2.71
N ILE A 8 14.14 -2.90 2.38
CA ILE A 8 12.86 -3.48 2.83
C ILE A 8 12.87 -3.63 4.36
N SER A 9 13.92 -4.21 4.92
CA SER A 9 14.09 -4.35 6.38
C SER A 9 14.06 -3.00 7.09
N GLU A 10 14.70 -1.97 6.51
CA GLU A 10 14.68 -0.63 7.10
C GLU A 10 13.28 -0.01 7.06
N ILE A 11 12.50 -0.19 5.98
CA ILE A 11 11.10 0.24 5.97
C ILE A 11 10.30 -0.50 7.05
N ARG A 12 10.47 -1.82 7.21
CA ARG A 12 9.80 -2.59 8.27
C ARG A 12 10.10 -2.03 9.66
N ARG A 13 11.34 -1.63 9.91
CA ARG A 13 11.73 -0.97 11.16
C ARG A 13 11.06 0.39 11.34
N LEU A 14 10.98 1.20 10.28
CA LEU A 14 10.41 2.55 10.32
C LEU A 14 8.88 2.60 10.42
N ILE A 15 8.17 1.59 9.90
CA ILE A 15 6.72 1.47 10.05
C ILE A 15 6.32 0.93 11.43
N GLY A 16 7.19 0.15 12.08
CA GLY A 16 6.94 -0.41 13.40
C GLY A 16 5.93 -1.57 13.39
N PRO A 17 5.52 -2.06 14.57
CA PRO A 17 4.50 -3.09 14.68
C PRO A 17 3.17 -2.59 14.12
N LEU A 18 2.49 -3.44 13.35
CA LEU A 18 1.20 -3.17 12.74
C LEU A 18 0.15 -4.15 13.28
N PRO A 19 -1.13 -3.74 13.34
CA PRO A 19 -2.22 -4.68 13.53
C PRO A 19 -2.17 -5.78 12.46
N GLU A 20 -2.55 -7.01 12.81
CA GLU A 20 -2.50 -8.18 11.92
C GLU A 20 -3.20 -7.92 10.58
N LYS A 21 -4.39 -7.30 10.64
CA LYS A 21 -5.18 -6.90 9.46
C LYS A 21 -4.43 -5.97 8.50
N LEU A 22 -3.52 -5.14 8.98
CA LEU A 22 -2.74 -4.21 8.16
C LEU A 22 -1.40 -4.81 7.71
N ALA A 23 -0.86 -5.76 8.48
CA ALA A 23 0.41 -6.42 8.17
C ALA A 23 0.38 -7.17 6.84
N ILE A 24 -0.79 -7.70 6.43
CA ILE A 24 -0.98 -8.38 5.14
C ILE A 24 -0.65 -7.47 3.93
N TYR A 25 -0.80 -6.15 4.08
CA TYR A 25 -0.51 -5.17 3.04
C TYR A 25 0.98 -4.78 2.96
N CYS A 26 1.81 -5.33 3.85
CA CYS A 26 3.23 -5.01 3.99
C CYS A 26 4.13 -6.22 3.68
N SER A 27 3.78 -7.02 2.67
CA SER A 27 4.69 -8.04 2.12
C SER A 27 5.93 -7.39 1.49
N ASP A 28 7.02 -8.15 1.34
CA ASP A 28 8.27 -7.64 0.73
C ASP A 28 8.02 -7.11 -0.69
N ALA A 29 7.17 -7.79 -1.46
CA ALA A 29 6.75 -7.35 -2.79
C ALA A 29 5.97 -6.03 -2.74
N ALA A 30 5.10 -5.83 -1.73
CA ALA A 30 4.38 -4.58 -1.55
C ALA A 30 5.34 -3.43 -1.22
N ILE A 31 6.21 -3.61 -0.22
CA ILE A 31 7.21 -2.60 0.17
C ILE A 31 8.13 -2.25 -1.02
N ALA A 32 8.52 -3.24 -1.82
CA ALA A 32 9.30 -3.02 -3.03
C ALA A 32 8.56 -2.19 -4.10
N ARG A 33 7.22 -2.24 -4.19
CA ARG A 33 6.44 -1.35 -5.07
C ARG A 33 6.55 0.10 -4.62
N TYR A 34 6.41 0.39 -3.32
CA TYR A 34 6.57 1.74 -2.77
C TYR A 34 8.00 2.27 -2.97
N LEU A 35 9.01 1.43 -2.74
CA LEU A 35 10.40 1.77 -3.01
C LEU A 35 10.62 2.13 -4.48
N ARG A 36 10.15 1.30 -5.42
CA ARG A 36 10.29 1.59 -6.86
C ARG A 36 9.60 2.89 -7.26
N ALA A 37 8.36 3.11 -6.80
CA ALA A 37 7.60 4.32 -7.08
C ALA A 37 8.30 5.59 -6.56
N GLN A 38 9.08 5.47 -5.49
CA GLN A 38 9.80 6.59 -4.87
C GLN A 38 11.30 6.61 -5.23
N ASN A 39 11.69 5.99 -6.35
CA ASN A 39 13.09 5.91 -6.79
C ASN A 39 14.05 5.42 -5.69
N TRP A 40 13.62 4.40 -4.94
CA TRP A 40 14.31 3.79 -3.81
C TRP A 40 14.63 4.75 -2.64
N ASN A 41 13.92 5.88 -2.55
CA ASN A 41 14.01 6.82 -1.43
C ASN A 41 13.24 6.29 -0.22
N LEU A 42 13.96 5.94 0.85
CA LEU A 42 13.39 5.34 2.07
C LEU A 42 12.37 6.26 2.75
N LYS A 43 12.67 7.55 2.91
CA LYS A 43 11.79 8.50 3.61
C LYS A 43 10.47 8.67 2.87
N LYS A 44 10.53 8.89 1.55
CA LYS A 44 9.34 9.04 0.71
C LYS A 44 8.52 7.75 0.65
N ALA A 45 9.17 6.60 0.46
CA ALA A 45 8.48 5.30 0.42
C ALA A 45 7.79 4.98 1.75
N THR A 46 8.46 5.24 2.88
CA THR A 46 7.88 5.04 4.22
C THR A 46 6.68 5.94 4.44
N LYS A 47 6.78 7.23 4.09
CA LYS A 47 5.67 8.19 4.21
C LYS A 47 4.46 7.71 3.40
N MET A 48 4.67 7.38 2.13
CA MET A 48 3.61 6.93 1.23
C MET A 48 2.96 5.60 1.68
N LEU A 49 3.75 4.68 2.22
CA LEU A 49 3.23 3.42 2.78
C LEU A 49 2.37 3.71 4.03
N LYS A 50 2.84 4.54 4.96
CA LYS A 50 2.06 4.93 6.16
C LYS A 50 0.75 5.61 5.81
N GLU A 51 0.76 6.52 4.82
CA GLU A 51 -0.45 7.17 4.32
C GLU A 51 -1.43 6.15 3.72
N THR A 52 -0.94 5.16 2.97
CA THR A 52 -1.81 4.09 2.45
C THR A 52 -2.41 3.24 3.57
N LEU A 53 -1.62 2.88 4.58
CA LEU A 53 -2.11 2.09 5.72
C LEU A 53 -3.16 2.86 6.52
N LYS A 54 -2.96 4.18 6.73
CA LYS A 54 -3.97 5.05 7.36
C LYS A 54 -5.26 5.07 6.54
N TRP A 55 -5.16 5.29 5.23
CA TRP A 55 -6.32 5.30 4.34
C TRP A 55 -7.07 3.96 4.36
N ARG A 56 -6.38 2.83 4.34
CA ARG A 56 -7.02 1.51 4.47
C ARG A 56 -7.71 1.30 5.81
N ALA A 57 -7.11 1.76 6.90
CA ALA A 57 -7.74 1.67 8.22
C ALA A 57 -9.02 2.53 8.32
N GLU A 58 -9.04 3.68 7.65
CA GLU A 58 -10.15 4.64 7.67
C GLU A 58 -11.29 4.24 6.72
N TYR A 59 -10.96 3.91 5.46
CA TYR A 59 -11.94 3.67 4.39
C TYR A 59 -12.23 2.20 4.12
N LYS A 60 -11.40 1.29 4.65
CA LYS A 60 -11.59 -0.16 4.62
C LYS A 60 -12.09 -0.69 3.27
N PRO A 61 -11.29 -0.52 2.19
CA PRO A 61 -11.70 -0.94 0.85
C PRO A 61 -12.08 -2.43 0.75
N GLU A 62 -11.58 -3.26 1.65
CA GLU A 62 -11.95 -4.67 1.77
C GLU A 62 -13.42 -4.92 2.19
N GLU A 63 -14.10 -3.93 2.75
CA GLU A 63 -15.53 -4.02 3.14
C GLU A 63 -16.47 -3.66 1.97
N ILE A 64 -15.94 -3.11 0.86
CA ILE A 64 -16.75 -2.70 -0.32
C ILE A 64 -17.32 -3.92 -1.02
N ARG A 65 -18.64 -3.96 -1.17
CA ARG A 65 -19.33 -5.03 -1.91
C ARG A 65 -19.59 -4.69 -3.37
N TRP A 66 -19.82 -5.72 -4.19
CA TRP A 66 -20.13 -5.56 -5.61
C TRP A 66 -21.37 -4.69 -5.85
N GLU A 67 -22.42 -4.88 -5.05
CA GLU A 67 -23.70 -4.17 -5.21
C GLU A 67 -23.56 -2.67 -5.00
N GLU A 68 -22.56 -2.23 -4.23
CA GLU A 68 -22.26 -0.82 -3.99
C GLU A 68 -21.57 -0.14 -5.19
N VAL A 69 -20.90 -0.92 -6.04
CA VAL A 69 -20.10 -0.41 -7.18
C VAL A 69 -20.62 -0.81 -8.54
N ALA A 70 -21.59 -1.73 -8.62
CA ALA A 70 -22.14 -2.29 -9.86
C ALA A 70 -22.64 -1.20 -10.82
N HIS A 71 -23.39 -0.23 -10.28
CA HIS A 71 -23.92 0.91 -11.05
C HIS A 71 -22.82 1.78 -11.69
N GLU A 72 -21.69 1.97 -11.01
CA GLU A 72 -20.60 2.79 -11.54
C GLU A 72 -19.87 2.06 -12.67
N ALA A 73 -19.80 0.72 -12.59
CA ALA A 73 -19.25 -0.12 -13.65
C ALA A 73 -20.14 -0.14 -14.90
N GLU A 74 -21.48 -0.20 -14.74
CA GLU A 74 -22.45 -0.17 -15.83
C GLU A 74 -22.37 1.12 -16.66
N ARG A 75 -21.99 2.24 -16.03
CA ARG A 75 -21.90 3.56 -16.68
C ARG A 75 -20.62 3.75 -17.52
N GLY A 76 -19.79 2.72 -17.68
CA GLY A 76 -18.67 2.71 -18.62
C GLY A 76 -17.55 3.71 -18.29
N LYS A 77 -17.48 4.25 -17.06
CA LYS A 77 -16.49 5.25 -16.65
C LYS A 77 -15.05 4.71 -16.54
N ILE A 78 -14.82 3.45 -16.89
CA ILE A 78 -13.55 2.74 -16.68
C ILE A 78 -12.75 2.61 -17.98
N TYR A 79 -12.85 3.51 -18.97
CA TYR A 79 -11.90 3.53 -20.10
C TYR A 79 -11.72 4.94 -20.69
N ARG A 80 -10.45 5.39 -20.75
CA ARG A 80 -9.90 6.28 -21.77
C ARG A 80 -8.48 5.80 -22.08
#